data_AF-A0A7W5SA94-F1
#
_entry.id   AF-A0A7W5SA94-F1
#
_cell.length_a   1.000
_cell.length_b   1.000
_cell.length_c   1.000
_cell.angle_alpha   90.00
_cell.angle_beta   90.00
_cell.angle_gamma   90.00
#
_symmetry.space_group_name_H-M   'P 1'
#
loop_
_entity.id
_entity.type
_entity.pdbx_description
1 polymer ?
#
loop_
_entity_poly.entity_id
_entity_poly.type
_entity_poly.pdbx_seq_one_letter_code
_entity_poly.pdbx_strand_id
1 'polypeptide(L)' 'MTVNEADKDPRIAARYEELLAVHLGFYEALRLRERRPRSAAQRQFQDVAWGKAEPVSDHEKAYVWCHCSCQLRLFATN' A
#
# COMPACT_ATOMS: atom_id res chain seq x y z
N MET A 1 13.74 -3.55 -0.67
CA MET A 1 13.76 -2.92 0.68
C MET A 1 12.49 -3.36 1.36
N THR A 2 12.57 -3.99 2.54
CA THR A 2 11.40 -4.60 3.17
C THR A 2 10.53 -3.52 3.83
N VAL A 3 9.21 -3.69 3.77
CA VAL A 3 8.14 -2.81 4.28
C VAL A 3 8.23 -2.49 5.80
N ASN A 4 9.24 -3.02 6.48
CA ASN A 4 9.56 -2.85 7.90
C ASN A 4 10.15 -1.47 8.26
N GLU A 5 10.19 -0.51 7.33
CA GLU A 5 10.71 0.85 7.59
C GLU A 5 9.76 1.63 8.52
N ALA A 6 8.45 1.52 8.29
CA ALA A 6 7.43 2.17 9.13
C ALA A 6 7.39 1.61 10.56
N ASP A 7 7.68 0.31 10.73
CA ASP A 7 7.69 -0.33 12.05
C ASP A 7 8.94 0.06 12.87
N LYS A 8 9.96 0.62 12.21
CA LYS A 8 11.22 1.04 12.84
C LYS A 8 11.30 2.56 13.09
N ASP A 9 10.57 3.36 12.32
CA ASP A 9 10.56 4.81 12.45
C ASP A 9 9.11 5.38 12.52
N PRO A 10 8.70 5.94 13.67
CA PRO A 10 7.35 6.48 13.85
C PRO A 10 7.04 7.67 12.92
N ARG A 11 8.05 8.38 12.39
CA ARG A 11 7.84 9.46 11.44
C ARG A 11 7.39 8.94 10.07
N ILE A 12 7.90 7.77 9.68
CA ILE A 12 7.51 7.11 8.44
C ILE A 12 6.09 6.55 8.58
N ALA A 13 5.77 5.95 9.73
CA ALA A 13 4.42 5.50 10.04
C ALA A 13 3.40 6.66 9.94
N ALA A 14 3.68 7.80 10.58
CA ALA A 14 2.80 8.98 10.52
C ALA A 14 2.57 9.48 9.09
N ARG A 15 3.64 9.54 8.27
CA ARG A 15 3.52 9.92 6.85
C ARG A 15 2.66 8.93 6.06
N TYR A 16 2.78 7.64 6.33
CA TYR A 16 1.95 6.62 5.67
C TYR A 16 0.49 6.73 6.09
N GLU A 17 0.21 6.96 7.38
CA GLU A 17 -1.13 7.22 7.88
C GLU A 17 -1.78 8.42 7.18
N GLU A 18 -1.05 9.53 7.01
CA GLU A 18 -1.54 10.70 6.26
C GLU A 18 -1.87 10.35 4.80
N LEU A 19 -0.97 9.64 4.11
CA LEU A 19 -1.18 9.22 2.72
C LEU A 19 -2.40 8.29 2.59
N LEU A 20 -2.59 7.39 3.54
CA LEU A 20 -3.73 6.47 3.57
C LEU A 20 -5.03 7.22 3.87
N ALA A 21 -5.04 8.14 4.83
CA ALA A 21 -6.21 8.95 5.16
C ALA A 21 -6.74 9.71 3.93
N VAL A 22 -5.84 10.20 3.07
CA VAL A 22 -6.22 10.97 1.88
C VAL A 22 -6.54 10.10 0.66
N HIS A 23 -5.81 8.99 0.46
CA HIS A 23 -5.83 8.26 -0.81
C HIS A 23 -6.33 6.82 -0.76
N LEU A 24 -6.70 6.28 0.41
CA LEU A 24 -7.07 4.87 0.56
C LEU A 24 -8.19 4.44 -0.41
N GLY A 25 -9.27 5.21 -0.51
CA GLY A 25 -10.37 4.88 -1.43
C GLY A 25 -9.94 4.86 -2.91
N PHE A 26 -8.99 5.73 -3.29
CA PHE A 26 -8.42 5.72 -4.64
C PHE A 26 -7.55 4.48 -4.90
N TYR A 27 -6.74 4.09 -3.91
CA TYR A 27 -5.92 2.87 -3.99
C TYR A 27 -6.77 1.61 -4.09
N GLU A 28 -7.82 1.49 -3.28
CA GLU A 28 -8.75 0.35 -3.33
C GLU A 28 -9.48 0.28 -4.67
N ALA A 29 -9.97 1.40 -5.19
CA ALA A 29 -10.61 1.45 -6.50
C ALA A 29 -9.66 1.00 -7.64
N LEU A 30 -8.37 1.33 -7.55
CA LEU A 30 -7.36 0.82 -8.49
C LEU A 30 -7.13 -0.68 -8.33
N ARG A 31 -6.95 -1.18 -7.10
CA ARG A 31 -6.73 -2.59 -6.81
C ARG A 31 -7.92 -3.46 -7.26
N LEU A 32 -9.14 -3.02 -6.97
CA LEU A 32 -10.39 -3.71 -7.29
C LEU A 32 -10.79 -3.59 -8.77
N ARG A 33 -10.02 -2.84 -9.57
CA ARG A 33 -10.28 -2.54 -10.99
C ARG A 33 -11.58 -1.76 -11.24
N GLU A 34 -12.18 -1.17 -10.20
CA GLU A 34 -13.29 -0.22 -10.34
C GLU A 34 -12.85 1.01 -11.12
N ARG A 35 -11.57 1.37 -10.99
CA ARG A 35 -10.91 2.40 -11.77
C ARG A 35 -9.80 1.81 -12.63
N ARG A 36 -9.83 2.12 -13.93
CA ARG A 36 -8.71 1.77 -14.84
C ARG A 36 -7.52 2.71 -14.61
N PRO A 37 -6.28 2.18 -14.55
CA PRO A 37 -5.08 3.00 -14.48
C PRO A 37 -4.94 3.82 -15.77
N ARG A 38 -4.66 5.11 -15.61
CA ARG A 38 -4.49 6.10 -16.68
C ARG A 38 -3.03 6.49 -16.91
N SER A 39 -2.11 6.00 -16.08
CA SER A 39 -0.68 6.29 -16.18
C SER A 39 0.17 5.05 -15.85
N ALA A 40 1.44 5.08 -16.26
CA ALA A 40 2.41 4.04 -15.92
C ALA A 40 2.56 3.87 -14.40
N ALA A 41 2.56 4.96 -13.63
CA ALA A 41 2.61 4.92 -12.17
C ALA A 41 1.38 4.23 -11.55
N GLN A 42 0.17 4.48 -12.07
CA GLN A 42 -1.04 3.81 -11.59
C GLN A 42 -1.07 2.31 -11.95
N ARG A 43 -0.49 1.95 -13.10
CA ARG A 43 -0.32 0.54 -13.48
C ARG A 43 0.71 -0.14 -12.58
N GLN A 44 1.86 0.49 -12.34
CA GLN A 44 2.86 0.01 -11.39
C GLN A 44 2.25 -0.19 -10.01
N PHE A 45 1.51 0.79 -9.50
CA PHE A 45 0.80 0.69 -8.24
C PHE A 45 -0.13 -0.53 -8.20
N GLN A 46 -0.88 -0.78 -9.28
CA GLN A 46 -1.78 -1.92 -9.38
C GLN A 46 -1.04 -3.26 -9.40
N ASP A 47 0.11 -3.34 -10.08
CA ASP A 47 0.96 -4.53 -10.07
C ASP A 47 1.55 -4.79 -8.67
N VAL A 48 1.95 -3.74 -7.95
CA VAL A 48 2.38 -3.81 -6.54
C VAL A 48 1.23 -4.28 -5.63
N ALA A 49 0.03 -3.70 -5.79
CA ALA A 49 -1.15 -4.05 -5.01
C ALA A 49 -1.62 -5.51 -5.20
N TRP A 50 -1.21 -6.16 -6.29
CA TRP A 50 -1.44 -7.58 -6.55
C TRP A 50 -0.23 -8.46 -6.24
N GLY A 51 0.85 -7.91 -5.67
CA GLY A 51 2.06 -8.66 -5.32
C GLY A 51 2.89 -9.11 -6.52
N LYS A 52 2.75 -8.44 -7.68
CA LYS A 52 3.53 -8.73 -8.89
C LYS A 52 4.79 -7.89 -9.02
N ALA A 53 4.89 -6.82 -8.25
CA ALA A 53 6.03 -5.91 -8.25
C ALA A 53 6.34 -5.43 -6.83
N GLU A 54 7.59 -5.06 -6.60
CA GLU A 54 8.04 -4.46 -5.33
C GLU A 54 7.62 -2.98 -5.25
N PRO A 55 7.22 -2.49 -4.06
CA PRO A 55 6.89 -1.08 -3.87
C PRO A 55 8.15 -0.20 -3.95
N VAL A 56 8.07 0.88 -4.72
CA VAL A 56 9.19 1.82 -4.93
C VAL A 56 8.85 3.20 -4.36
N SER A 57 7.62 3.65 -4.53
CA SER A 57 7.13 4.95 -4.07
C SER A 57 6.53 4.91 -2.67
N ASP A 58 6.48 6.05 -1.99
CA ASP A 58 5.87 6.16 -0.65
C ASP A 58 4.37 5.81 -0.67
N HIS A 59 3.67 6.10 -1.76
CA HIS A 59 2.26 5.71 -1.93
C HIS A 59 2.09 4.19 -1.99
N GLU A 60 2.96 3.51 -2.73
CA GLU A 60 2.97 2.04 -2.83
C GLU A 60 3.38 1.41 -1.50
N LYS A 61 4.43 1.91 -0.85
CA LYS A 61 4.89 1.42 0.45
C LYS A 61 3.83 1.62 1.53
N ALA A 62 3.18 2.78 1.59
CA ALA A 62 2.09 3.04 2.54
C ALA A 62 0.93 2.07 2.33
N TYR A 63 0.55 1.82 1.07
CA TYR A 63 -0.52 0.89 0.74
C TYR A 63 -0.17 -0.55 1.12
N VAL A 64 1.03 -1.03 0.78
CA VAL A 64 1.49 -2.37 1.14
C VAL A 64 1.62 -2.50 2.66
N TRP A 65 2.11 -1.49 3.37
CA TRP A 65 2.18 -1.48 4.83
C TRP A 65 0.80 -1.64 5.47
N CYS A 66 -0.20 -0.88 5.01
CA CYS A 66 -1.59 -1.03 5.45
C CYS A 66 -2.16 -2.42 5.13
N HIS A 67 -1.96 -2.89 3.91
CA HIS A 67 -2.52 -4.16 3.45
C HIS A 67 -1.87 -5.37 4.15
N CYS A 68 -0.54 -5.37 4.31
CA CYS A 68 0.20 -6.39 5.05
C CYS A 68 -0.12 -6.35 6.54
N SER A 69 -0.27 -5.18 7.16
CA SER A 69 -0.68 -5.06 8.57
C SER A 69 -2.09 -5.63 8.78
N CYS A 70 -2.99 -5.44 7.81
CA CYS A 70 -4.33 -6.03 7.83
C CYS A 70 -4.28 -7.56 7.60
N GLN A 71 -3.39 -8.04 6.73
CA GLN A 71 -3.22 -9.46 6.43
C GLN A 71 -2.56 -10.24 7.58
N LEU A 72 -1.57 -9.66 8.27
CA LEU A 72 -0.95 -10.22 9.48
C LEU A 72 -1.95 -10.31 10.65
N ARG A 73 -2.89 -9.37 10.77
CA ARG A 73 -4.00 -9.47 11.76
C ARG A 73 -5.00 -10.58 11.44
N LEU A 74 -5.18 -10.94 10.17
CA LEU A 74 -6.07 -12.04 9.76
C LEU A 74 -5.42 -13.43 9.90
N PHE A 75 -4.08 -13.51 9.87
CA PHE A 75 -3.35 -14.77 10.10
C PHE A 75 -2.98 -15.02 11.58
N ALA A 76 -3.06 -14.02 12.45
CA ALA A 76 -2.82 -14.17 13.89
C ALA A 76 -4.02 -14.73 14.69
N THR A 77 -5.12 -15.04 14.01
CA THR A 77 -6.26 -15.79 14.56
C THR A 77 -6.38 -17.14 13.86
N ASN A 78 -5.50 -18.08 14.20
CA ASN A 78 -5.76 -19.51 14.05
C ASN A 78 -4.94 -20.28 15.09
#